data_AF-A0A284RXD0-F1
#
_entry.id   AF-A0A284RXD0-F1
#
_cell.length_a   1.000
_cell.length_b   1.000
_cell.length_c   1.000
_cell.angle_alpha   90.00
_cell.angle_beta   90.00
_cell.angle_gamma   90.00
#
_symmetry.space_group_name_H-M   'P 1'
#
loop_
_entity.id
_entity.type
_entity.pdbx_description
1 polymer ?
#
loop_
_entity_poly.entity_id
_entity_poly.type
_entity_poly.pdbx_seq_one_letter_code
_entity_poly.pdbx_strand_id
1 'polypeptide(L)'
;MPFLFESEASYRLEANTNHSVYTWPLLTRFEQLATGHLSLGERNPWSDYNDLRYVRLEAFFLEMQGFFSGELDLTGRHRSRFLFLLRVWKQFYAEFNKIEPHVEAQLQHYIDDAGQPRSRTIYLIYRRPLWKDFESKWLVPENGYVFVKVRVAAIFELISKANSMVKFQRHHLIHLPMELLELIVKNASIEDAQIISSTCKRLRTISQRHIFIIRSIAS
;
A
#
# COMPACT_ATOMS: atom_id res chain seq x y z
N MET A 1 20.42 -8.97 4.68
CA MET A 1 20.06 -7.86 3.78
C MET A 1 18.84 -8.28 3.00
N PRO A 2 17.73 -7.53 2.97
CA PRO A 2 16.69 -7.78 2.00
C PRO A 2 17.21 -7.34 0.62
N PHE A 3 17.14 -8.22 -0.36
CA PHE A 3 17.45 -7.91 -1.75
C PHE A 3 16.45 -6.87 -2.25
N LEU A 4 16.93 -5.69 -2.62
CA LEU A 4 16.17 -4.72 -3.41
C LEU A 4 16.09 -5.26 -4.84
N PHE A 5 14.90 -5.28 -5.43
CA PHE A 5 14.76 -5.64 -6.85
C PHE A 5 15.43 -4.58 -7.73
N GLU A 6 16.08 -5.00 -8.81
CA GLU A 6 16.78 -4.09 -9.74
C GLU A 6 15.86 -3.00 -10.30
N SER A 7 14.57 -3.27 -10.48
CA SER A 7 13.56 -2.29 -10.90
C SER A 7 13.28 -1.21 -9.84
N GLU A 8 13.31 -1.56 -8.55
CA GLU A 8 13.15 -0.63 -7.43
C GLU A 8 14.41 0.24 -7.25
N ALA A 9 15.59 -0.36 -7.45
CA ALA A 9 16.85 0.37 -7.47
C ALA A 9 16.90 1.36 -8.65
N SER A 10 16.50 0.93 -9.85
CA SER A 10 16.41 1.78 -11.04
C SER A 10 15.36 2.89 -10.88
N TYR A 11 14.19 2.61 -10.28
CA TYR A 11 13.19 3.65 -9.95
C TYR A 11 13.75 4.72 -9.00
N ARG A 12 14.59 4.31 -8.03
CA ARG A 12 15.25 5.22 -7.08
C ARG A 12 16.49 5.92 -7.66
N LEU A 13 17.09 5.37 -8.72
CA LEU A 13 18.26 5.92 -9.42
C LEU A 13 17.88 6.92 -10.52
N GLU A 14 16.81 6.64 -11.29
CA GLU A 14 16.33 7.52 -12.37
C GLU A 14 15.61 8.77 -11.85
N ALA A 15 14.88 8.66 -10.73
CA ALA A 15 14.36 9.81 -10.00
C ALA A 15 15.51 10.46 -9.21
N ASN A 16 16.31 11.27 -9.89
CA ASN A 16 17.52 11.98 -9.45
C ASN A 16 17.34 12.85 -8.18
N THR A 17 17.04 12.21 -7.06
CA THR A 17 16.59 12.82 -5.80
C THR A 17 16.96 11.88 -4.68
N ASN A 18 17.51 12.41 -3.60
CA ASN A 18 17.99 11.72 -2.40
C ASN A 18 16.90 10.94 -1.64
N HIS A 19 16.20 10.00 -2.29
CA HIS A 19 15.24 9.09 -1.70
C HIS A 19 16.01 8.01 -0.95
N SER A 20 16.36 8.34 0.28
CA SER A 20 16.84 7.37 1.25
C SER A 20 15.93 6.14 1.25
N VAL A 21 16.52 4.97 1.07
CA VAL A 21 15.92 3.61 1.13
C VAL A 21 15.03 3.41 2.37
N TYR A 22 15.11 4.32 3.35
CA TYR A 22 14.46 4.27 4.65
C TYR A 22 13.19 5.13 4.79
N THR A 23 12.73 5.87 3.76
CA THR A 23 11.59 6.80 3.91
C THR A 23 10.22 6.23 3.58
N TRP A 24 10.15 5.04 2.98
CA TRP A 24 8.89 4.43 2.54
C TRP A 24 8.70 3.03 3.11
N PRO A 25 7.47 2.63 3.48
CA PRO A 25 7.20 1.24 3.83
C PRO A 25 7.51 0.32 2.66
N LEU A 26 8.09 -0.83 2.98
CA LEU A 26 8.31 -1.94 2.06
C LEU A 26 6.93 -2.51 1.68
N LEU A 27 6.44 -2.15 0.50
CA LEU A 27 5.14 -2.60 -0.01
C LEU A 27 5.31 -3.92 -0.76
N THR A 28 6.01 -4.88 -0.15
CA THR A 28 6.53 -6.09 -0.81
C THR A 28 5.48 -6.83 -1.64
N ARG A 29 4.21 -6.90 -1.23
CA ARG A 29 3.18 -7.61 -1.99
C ARG A 29 2.60 -6.82 -3.16
N PHE A 30 2.40 -5.50 -3.01
CA PHE A 30 1.89 -4.64 -4.06
C PHE A 30 2.97 -4.33 -5.11
N GLU A 31 4.22 -4.15 -4.65
CA GLU A 31 5.38 -4.05 -5.52
C GLU A 31 5.62 -5.38 -6.26
N GLN A 32 5.48 -6.55 -5.60
CA GLN A 32 5.53 -7.86 -6.26
C GLN A 32 4.45 -8.04 -7.33
N LEU A 33 3.20 -7.63 -7.07
CA LEU A 33 2.11 -7.68 -8.06
C LEU A 33 2.36 -6.74 -9.24
N ALA A 34 2.84 -5.53 -8.99
CA ALA A 34 3.23 -4.59 -10.04
C ALA A 34 4.42 -5.12 -10.87
N THR A 35 5.41 -5.78 -10.24
CA THR A 35 6.56 -6.36 -10.94
C THR A 35 6.30 -7.71 -11.60
N GLY A 36 5.37 -8.52 -11.10
CA GLY A 36 5.04 -9.84 -11.67
C GLY A 36 4.43 -9.72 -13.06
N HIS A 37 3.66 -8.65 -13.30
CA HIS A 37 3.16 -8.31 -14.64
C HIS A 37 4.27 -7.92 -15.62
N LEU A 38 5.39 -7.34 -15.14
CA LEU A 38 6.54 -6.97 -16.01
C LEU A 38 7.30 -8.20 -16.53
N SER A 39 7.31 -9.32 -15.81
CA SER A 39 8.05 -10.54 -16.19
C SER A 39 7.35 -11.42 -17.24
N LEU A 40 6.08 -11.16 -17.56
CA LEU A 40 5.26 -12.01 -18.45
C LEU A 40 5.12 -11.49 -19.89
N GLY A 41 5.78 -10.37 -20.25
CA GLY A 41 5.75 -9.84 -21.61
C GLY A 41 4.38 -9.32 -22.07
N GLU A 42 3.38 -9.31 -21.18
CA GLU A 42 2.09 -8.66 -21.41
C GLU A 42 2.26 -7.14 -21.40
N ARG A 43 1.51 -6.46 -22.28
CA ARG A 43 1.51 -4.99 -22.40
C ARG A 43 1.34 -4.38 -21.01
N ASN A 44 2.39 -3.73 -20.49
CA ASN A 44 2.45 -3.28 -19.10
C ASN A 44 1.21 -2.40 -18.77
N PRO A 45 0.24 -2.89 -17.98
CA PRO A 45 -0.92 -2.10 -17.57
C PRO A 45 -0.50 -0.90 -16.72
N TRP A 46 0.73 -0.95 -16.18
CA TRP A 46 1.37 0.03 -15.31
C TRP A 46 2.48 0.80 -16.04
N SER A 47 2.41 0.91 -17.37
CA SER A 47 3.38 1.69 -18.17
C SER A 47 3.31 3.19 -17.87
N ASP A 48 2.22 3.65 -17.26
CA ASP A 48 2.11 5.00 -16.75
C ASP A 48 2.74 5.09 -15.35
N TYR A 49 3.82 5.87 -15.23
CA TYR A 49 4.46 6.22 -13.96
C TYR A 49 3.46 6.72 -12.92
N ASN A 50 2.33 7.29 -13.37
CA ASN A 50 1.26 7.79 -12.52
C ASN A 50 0.50 6.67 -11.78
N ASP A 51 0.34 5.50 -12.39
CA ASP A 51 -0.40 4.37 -11.78
C ASP A 51 0.40 3.75 -10.63
N LEU A 52 1.72 3.60 -10.80
CA LEU A 52 2.59 3.10 -9.74
C LEU A 52 2.61 4.04 -8.53
N ARG A 53 2.66 5.36 -8.78
CA ARG A 53 2.53 6.38 -7.75
C ARG A 53 1.21 6.25 -6.99
N TYR A 54 0.12 6.05 -7.72
CA TYR A 54 -1.21 5.89 -7.15
C TYR A 54 -1.28 4.66 -6.24
N VAL A 55 -0.93 3.48 -6.76
CA VAL A 55 -0.99 2.21 -6.01
C VAL A 55 -0.10 2.26 -4.76
N ARG A 56 1.11 2.82 -4.89
CA ARG A 56 2.05 2.96 -3.76
C ARG A 56 1.46 3.81 -2.65
N LEU A 57 0.93 4.97 -3.01
CA LEU A 57 0.41 5.93 -2.03
C LEU A 57 -0.93 5.47 -1.43
N GLU A 58 -1.79 4.83 -2.24
CA GLU A 58 -3.01 4.15 -1.79
C GLU A 58 -2.69 3.06 -0.75
N ALA A 59 -1.72 2.19 -1.04
CA ALA A 59 -1.33 1.12 -0.11
C ALA A 59 -0.79 1.68 1.22
N PHE A 60 0.02 2.74 1.19
CA PHE A 60 0.46 3.44 2.39
C PHE A 60 -0.72 3.94 3.24
N PHE A 61 -1.71 4.59 2.62
CA PHE A 61 -2.88 5.08 3.33
C PHE A 61 -3.76 3.94 3.87
N LEU A 62 -4.03 2.92 3.06
CA LEU A 62 -4.80 1.74 3.50
C LEU A 62 -4.13 1.04 4.67
N GLU A 63 -2.80 0.94 4.67
CA GLU A 63 -2.07 0.34 5.77
C GLU A 63 -2.20 1.15 7.07
N MET A 64 -2.04 2.48 6.98
CA MET A 64 -2.28 3.38 8.11
C MET A 64 -3.71 3.29 8.63
N GLN A 65 -4.71 3.25 7.74
CA GLN A 65 -6.12 3.09 8.11
C GLN A 65 -6.36 1.74 8.80
N GLY A 66 -5.78 0.65 8.30
CA GLY A 66 -5.94 -0.70 8.82
C GLY A 66 -5.47 -0.88 10.26
N PHE A 67 -4.49 -0.09 10.71
CA PHE A 67 -4.09 -0.05 12.12
C PHE A 67 -5.15 0.52 13.04
N PHE A 68 -5.97 1.48 12.59
CA PHE A 68 -7.04 2.10 13.38
C PHE A 68 -8.39 1.38 13.22
N SER A 69 -8.74 0.97 11.99
CA SER A 69 -9.97 0.19 11.74
C SER A 69 -9.87 -1.22 12.32
N GLY A 70 -8.67 -1.81 12.30
CA GLY A 70 -8.42 -3.22 12.64
C GLY A 70 -8.57 -4.17 11.45
N GLU A 71 -8.86 -3.62 10.27
CA GLU A 71 -8.97 -4.33 9.00
C GLU A 71 -7.67 -4.11 8.23
N LEU A 72 -6.73 -5.03 8.38
CA LEU A 72 -5.47 -5.04 7.62
C LEU A 72 -5.32 -6.41 6.95
N ASP A 73 -4.66 -6.42 5.80
CA ASP A 73 -4.32 -7.65 5.09
C ASP A 73 -3.48 -8.62 5.95
N LEU A 74 -3.21 -9.81 5.39
CA LEU A 74 -2.48 -10.89 6.05
C LEU A 74 -1.02 -10.53 6.42
N THR A 75 -0.54 -9.32 6.08
CA THR A 75 0.82 -8.90 6.43
C THR A 75 0.96 -8.51 7.91
N GLY A 76 -0.16 -8.41 8.61
CA GLY A 76 -0.24 -8.41 10.07
C GLY A 76 -0.02 -7.06 10.73
N ARG A 77 -0.77 -6.82 11.82
CA ARG A 77 -0.76 -5.55 12.57
C ARG A 77 0.28 -5.57 13.68
N HIS A 78 1.55 -5.56 13.28
CA HIS A 78 2.69 -5.58 14.19
C HIS A 78 3.07 -4.17 14.69
N ARG A 79 3.45 -4.07 15.97
CA ARG A 79 3.81 -2.78 16.60
C ARG A 79 5.02 -2.12 15.94
N SER A 80 6.07 -2.87 15.62
CA SER A 80 7.27 -2.34 14.96
C SER A 80 6.93 -1.68 13.62
N ARG A 81 6.06 -2.33 12.84
CA ARG A 81 5.56 -1.82 11.55
C ARG A 81 4.75 -0.55 11.71
N PHE A 82 3.82 -0.52 12.67
CA PHE A 82 3.07 0.70 12.98
C PHE A 82 3.98 1.86 13.39
N LEU A 83 4.97 1.63 14.26
CA LEU A 83 5.89 2.69 14.70
C LEU A 83 6.70 3.26 13.53
N PHE A 84 7.12 2.40 12.60
CA PHE A 84 7.77 2.83 11.36
C PHE A 84 6.82 3.70 10.52
N LEU A 85 5.61 3.19 10.21
CA LEU A 85 4.64 3.94 9.42
C LEU A 85 4.23 5.26 10.06
N LEU A 86 4.05 5.28 11.38
CA LEU A 86 3.68 6.49 12.12
C LEU A 86 4.76 7.56 11.99
N ARG A 87 6.04 7.19 11.97
CA ARG A 87 7.14 8.12 11.71
C ARG A 87 7.03 8.72 10.31
N VAL A 88 6.80 7.88 9.30
CA VAL A 88 6.63 8.32 7.90
C VAL A 88 5.40 9.22 7.77
N TRP A 89 4.26 8.81 8.32
CA TRP A 89 3.01 9.57 8.37
C TRP A 89 3.18 10.96 8.98
N LYS A 90 3.89 11.07 10.11
CA LYS A 90 4.15 12.37 10.75
C LYS A 90 4.92 13.32 9.83
N GLN A 91 5.90 12.81 9.10
CA GLN A 91 6.67 13.60 8.13
C GLN A 91 5.81 13.98 6.92
N PHE A 92 5.08 13.02 6.35
CA PHE A 92 4.14 13.24 5.26
C PHE A 92 3.14 14.34 5.59
N TYR A 93 2.45 14.18 6.72
CA TYR A 93 1.40 15.09 7.14
C TYR A 93 1.94 16.48 7.47
N ALA A 94 3.11 16.57 8.13
CA ALA A 94 3.72 17.86 8.43
C ALA A 94 4.08 18.65 7.16
N GLU A 95 4.46 17.98 6.08
CA GLU A 95 4.73 18.64 4.79
C GLU A 95 3.46 18.94 4.02
N PHE A 96 2.48 18.04 4.03
CA PHE A 96 1.16 18.28 3.44
C PHE A 96 0.48 19.50 4.07
N ASN A 97 0.56 19.66 5.40
CA ASN A 97 0.00 20.82 6.10
C ASN A 97 0.68 22.14 5.74
N LYS A 98 1.91 22.15 5.21
CA LYS A 98 2.53 23.38 4.69
C LYS A 98 1.91 23.82 3.38
N ILE A 99 1.28 22.90 2.65
CA ILE A 99 0.63 23.17 1.36
C ILE A 99 -0.76 23.76 1.57
N GLU A 100 -1.53 23.25 2.54
CA GLU A 100 -2.93 23.65 2.79
C GLU A 100 -3.18 25.18 2.78
N PRO A 101 -2.36 26.05 3.44
CA PRO A 101 -2.55 27.50 3.40
C PRO A 101 -2.40 28.14 2.02
N HIS A 102 -1.89 27.40 1.04
CA HIS A 102 -1.65 27.84 -0.34
C HIS A 102 -2.63 27.22 -1.33
N VAL A 103 -3.69 26.56 -0.84
CA VAL A 103 -4.72 25.94 -1.67
C VAL A 103 -6.02 26.71 -1.55
N GLU A 104 -6.64 27.03 -2.68
CA GLU A 104 -7.98 27.57 -2.75
C GLU A 104 -8.93 26.59 -3.41
N ALA A 105 -10.08 26.35 -2.77
CA ALA A 105 -11.18 25.59 -3.33
C ALA A 105 -12.09 26.52 -4.14
N GLN A 106 -12.33 26.19 -5.40
CA GLN A 106 -13.23 26.93 -6.27
C GLN A 106 -14.32 26.01 -6.80
N LEU A 107 -15.56 26.53 -6.88
CA LEU A 107 -16.66 25.80 -7.48
C LEU A 107 -16.64 26.02 -8.99
N GLN A 108 -16.38 24.96 -9.75
CA GLN A 108 -16.44 24.98 -11.21
C GLN A 108 -17.77 24.41 -11.67
N HIS A 109 -18.58 25.25 -12.32
CA HIS A 109 -19.80 24.84 -13.01
C HIS A 109 -19.45 24.29 -14.40
N TYR A 110 -20.08 23.19 -14.78
CA TYR A 110 -19.93 22.57 -16.09
C TYR A 110 -21.24 21.90 -16.51
N ILE A 111 -21.42 21.65 -17.80
CA ILE A 111 -22.55 20.89 -18.34
C ILE A 111 -22.05 19.46 -18.56
N ASP A 112 -22.75 18.46 -18.04
CA ASP A 112 -22.41 17.06 -18.26
C ASP A 112 -22.82 16.57 -19.66
N ASP A 113 -22.44 15.34 -20.01
CA ASP A 113 -22.73 14.75 -21.33
C ASP A 113 -24.24 14.61 -21.61
N ALA A 114 -25.08 14.68 -20.57
CA ALA A 114 -26.54 14.67 -20.67
C ALA A 114 -27.15 16.08 -20.75
N GLY A 115 -26.33 17.12 -20.88
CA GLY A 115 -26.77 18.51 -20.96
C GLY A 115 -27.19 19.10 -19.60
N GLN A 116 -26.93 18.42 -18.47
CA GLN A 116 -27.35 18.87 -17.15
C GLN A 116 -26.29 19.74 -16.49
N PRO A 117 -26.68 20.84 -15.81
CA PRO A 117 -25.75 21.67 -15.06
C PRO A 117 -25.23 20.90 -13.84
N ARG A 118 -23.91 20.73 -13.78
CA ARG A 118 -23.18 20.15 -12.66
C ARG A 118 -22.21 21.16 -12.08
N SER A 119 -21.74 20.86 -10.87
CA SER A 119 -20.65 21.61 -10.25
C SER A 119 -19.66 20.64 -9.62
N ARG A 120 -18.37 20.98 -9.71
CA ARG A 120 -17.29 20.25 -9.02
C ARG A 120 -16.40 21.23 -8.29
N THR A 121 -15.90 20.85 -7.13
CA THR A 121 -14.87 21.62 -6.44
C THR A 121 -13.51 21.33 -7.08
N ILE A 122 -12.87 22.36 -7.62
CA ILE A 122 -11.48 22.31 -8.08
C ILE A 122 -10.58 22.95 -7.03
N TYR A 123 -9.31 22.53 -6.98
CA TYR A 123 -8.34 23.06 -6.03
C TYR A 123 -7.19 23.71 -6.79
N LEU A 124 -6.99 25.00 -6.55
CA LEU A 124 -5.89 25.78 -7.11
C LEU A 124 -4.79 25.89 -6.07
N ILE A 125 -3.58 25.47 -6.43
CA ILE A 125 -2.41 25.55 -5.55
C ILE A 125 -1.52 26.70 -6.03
N TYR A 126 -1.45 27.77 -5.25
CA TYR A 126 -0.72 28.99 -5.61
C TYR A 126 0.79 28.81 -5.56
N ARG A 127 1.30 28.10 -4.56
CA ARG A 127 2.72 27.76 -4.46
C ARG A 127 3.03 26.46 -5.21
N ARG A 128 3.01 26.53 -6.55
CA ARG A 128 3.32 25.38 -7.42
C ARG A 128 4.67 24.70 -7.13
N PRO A 129 5.78 25.42 -6.86
CA PRO A 129 7.05 24.77 -6.51
C PRO A 129 6.95 23.92 -5.23
N LEU A 130 6.28 24.43 -4.19
CA LEU A 130 6.09 23.71 -2.93
C LEU A 130 5.28 22.41 -3.15
N TRP A 131 4.23 22.48 -3.97
CA TRP A 131 3.48 21.28 -4.34
C TRP A 131 4.32 20.31 -5.17
N LYS A 132 5.14 20.80 -6.11
CA LYS A 132 5.99 19.94 -6.93
C LYS A 132 7.07 19.22 -6.12
N ASP A 133 7.65 19.89 -5.12
CA ASP A 133 8.59 19.27 -4.18
C ASP A 133 7.90 18.17 -3.38
N PHE A 134 6.68 18.42 -2.89
CA PHE A 134 5.88 17.42 -2.19
C PHE A 134 5.47 16.26 -3.10
N GLU A 135 5.01 16.54 -4.32
CA GLU A 135 4.58 15.57 -5.33
C GLU A 135 5.75 14.65 -5.71
N SER A 136 6.93 15.21 -5.91
CA SER A 136 8.14 14.45 -6.23
C SER A 136 8.59 13.60 -5.05
N LYS A 137 8.69 14.18 -3.85
CA LYS A 137 9.15 13.47 -2.65
C LYS A 137 8.18 12.38 -2.21
N TRP A 138 6.89 12.68 -2.26
CA TRP A 138 5.81 11.79 -1.83
C TRP A 138 5.23 10.92 -2.93
N LEU A 139 5.84 10.98 -4.12
CA LEU A 139 5.44 10.21 -5.30
C LEU A 139 3.94 10.34 -5.53
N VAL A 140 3.41 11.54 -5.38
CA VAL A 140 1.98 11.80 -5.55
C VAL A 140 1.66 11.75 -7.05
N PRO A 141 0.54 11.12 -7.42
CA PRO A 141 0.04 11.15 -8.79
C PRO A 141 -0.18 12.58 -9.30
N GLU A 142 -0.11 12.76 -10.61
CA GLU A 142 -0.53 14.01 -11.25
C GLU A 142 -1.99 14.32 -10.88
N ASN A 143 -2.27 15.59 -10.56
CA ASN A 143 -3.57 16.02 -10.04
C ASN A 143 -4.02 15.30 -8.75
N GLY A 144 -3.10 14.64 -8.03
CA GLY A 144 -3.37 13.83 -6.85
C GLY A 144 -3.67 14.59 -5.55
N TYR A 145 -3.80 15.94 -5.58
CA TYR A 145 -4.10 16.71 -4.37
C TYR A 145 -5.41 16.28 -3.71
N VAL A 146 -6.49 16.11 -4.50
CA VAL A 146 -7.79 15.66 -3.99
C VAL A 146 -7.67 14.26 -3.40
N PHE A 147 -6.95 13.38 -4.07
CA PHE A 147 -6.69 12.02 -3.60
C PHE A 147 -6.02 12.03 -2.22
N VAL A 148 -4.93 12.80 -2.06
CA VAL A 148 -4.23 12.95 -0.77
C VAL A 148 -5.16 13.53 0.29
N LYS A 149 -5.86 14.64 -0.02
CA LYS A 149 -6.74 15.33 0.93
C LYS A 149 -7.83 14.39 1.48
N VAL A 150 -8.50 13.64 0.61
CA VAL A 150 -9.55 12.68 1.01
C VAL A 150 -8.98 11.57 1.90
N ARG A 151 -7.82 11.01 1.54
CA ARG A 151 -7.19 9.93 2.33
C ARG A 151 -6.67 10.40 3.68
N VAL A 152 -6.14 11.63 3.75
CA VAL A 152 -5.73 12.25 5.00
C VAL A 152 -6.93 12.47 5.92
N ALA A 153 -8.03 13.02 5.40
CA ALA A 153 -9.27 13.19 6.17
C ALA A 153 -9.81 11.85 6.70
N ALA A 154 -9.82 10.80 5.87
CA ALA A 154 -10.27 9.47 6.29
C ALA A 154 -9.43 8.89 7.44
N ILE A 155 -8.10 9.09 7.42
CA ILE A 155 -7.21 8.66 8.51
C ILE A 155 -7.54 9.41 9.80
N PHE A 156 -7.75 10.73 9.74
CA PHE A 156 -8.13 11.50 10.93
C PHE A 156 -9.48 11.09 11.50
N GLU A 157 -10.45 10.82 10.63
CA GLU A 157 -11.75 10.30 11.04
C GLU A 157 -11.61 8.97 11.80
N LEU A 158 -10.79 8.05 11.29
CA LEU A 158 -10.51 6.78 11.94
C LEU A 158 -9.76 6.95 13.28
N ILE A 159 -8.76 7.84 13.34
CA ILE A 159 -8.05 8.16 14.57
C ILE A 159 -9.04 8.69 15.63
N SER A 160 -9.96 9.58 15.22
CA SER A 160 -11.00 10.12 16.09
C SER A 160 -11.94 9.03 16.59
N LYS A 161 -12.48 8.20 15.69
CA LYS A 161 -13.39 7.09 16.05
C LYS A 161 -12.74 6.05 16.95
N ALA A 162 -11.44 5.79 16.75
CA ALA A 162 -10.69 4.85 17.54
C ALA A 162 -10.20 5.42 18.89
N ASN A 163 -10.51 6.69 19.22
CA ASN A 163 -9.96 7.39 20.38
C ASN A 163 -8.43 7.29 20.44
N SER A 164 -7.77 7.40 19.28
CA SER A 164 -6.31 7.20 19.12
C SER A 164 -5.77 5.81 19.52
N MET A 165 -6.64 4.80 19.69
CA MET A 165 -6.22 3.43 20.00
C MET A 165 -5.96 2.62 18.74
N VAL A 166 -4.74 2.11 18.62
CA VAL A 166 -4.32 1.24 17.52
C VAL A 166 -4.65 -0.22 17.83
N LYS A 167 -5.15 -0.96 16.84
CA LYS A 167 -5.51 -2.37 16.98
C LYS A 167 -4.39 -3.27 16.48
N PHE A 168 -3.54 -3.76 17.39
CA PHE A 168 -2.51 -4.75 17.04
C PHE A 168 -3.07 -6.17 16.97
N GLN A 169 -2.48 -6.98 16.08
CA GLN A 169 -2.83 -8.40 15.96
C GLN A 169 -2.32 -9.16 17.20
N ARG A 170 -3.22 -9.87 17.87
CA ARG A 170 -2.89 -10.73 19.03
C ARG A 170 -2.74 -12.21 18.65
N HIS A 171 -3.51 -12.64 17.66
CA HIS A 171 -3.53 -14.03 17.20
C HIS A 171 -2.87 -14.12 15.83
N HIS A 172 -1.80 -14.91 15.74
CA HIS A 172 -1.14 -15.24 14.48
C HIS A 172 -1.64 -16.59 13.98
N LEU A 173 -1.48 -16.85 12.68
CA LEU A 173 -1.83 -18.13 12.07
C LEU A 173 -1.20 -19.29 12.86
N ILE A 174 0.05 -19.14 13.30
CA ILE A 174 0.77 -20.13 14.10
C ILE A 174 0.17 -20.40 15.49
N HIS A 175 -0.75 -19.58 15.99
CA HIS A 175 -1.43 -19.84 17.26
C HIS A 175 -2.64 -20.77 17.11
N LEU A 176 -3.05 -21.08 15.88
CA LEU A 176 -4.11 -22.06 15.66
C LEU A 176 -3.64 -23.49 16.03
N PRO A 177 -4.57 -24.36 16.46
CA PRO A 177 -4.35 -25.80 16.56
C PRO A 177 -3.82 -26.39 15.24
N MET A 178 -3.09 -27.51 15.34
CA MET A 178 -2.46 -28.15 14.18
C MET A 178 -3.49 -28.55 13.12
N GLU A 179 -4.64 -29.05 13.56
CA GLU A 179 -5.73 -29.55 12.74
C GLU A 179 -6.32 -28.45 11.86
N LEU A 180 -6.46 -27.23 12.41
CA LEU A 180 -6.94 -26.07 11.64
C LEU A 180 -5.90 -25.60 10.62
N LEU A 181 -4.62 -25.64 10.98
CA LEU A 181 -3.54 -25.30 10.04
C LEU A 181 -3.46 -26.30 8.88
N GLU A 182 -3.58 -27.59 9.18
CA GLU A 182 -3.65 -28.65 8.18
C GLU A 182 -4.87 -28.46 7.27
N LEU A 183 -6.04 -28.13 7.83
CA LEU A 183 -7.24 -27.85 7.04
C LEU A 183 -7.07 -26.63 6.13
N ILE A 184 -6.48 -25.54 6.61
CA ILE A 184 -6.20 -24.34 5.80
C ILE A 184 -5.29 -24.70 4.64
N VAL A 185 -4.17 -25.38 4.91
CA VAL A 185 -3.21 -25.80 3.88
C VAL A 185 -3.85 -26.77 2.89
N LYS A 186 -4.69 -27.70 3.35
CA LYS A 186 -5.37 -28.68 2.49
C LYS A 186 -6.33 -28.04 1.47
N ASN A 187 -6.88 -26.88 1.80
CA ASN A 187 -7.78 -26.13 0.93
C ASN A 187 -7.06 -25.03 0.13
N ALA A 188 -5.75 -24.87 0.31
CA ALA A 188 -4.96 -23.88 -0.41
C ALA A 188 -4.57 -24.41 -1.80
N SER A 189 -4.33 -23.49 -2.75
CA SER A 189 -3.67 -23.84 -4.02
C SER A 189 -2.24 -24.35 -3.75
N ILE A 190 -1.62 -25.01 -4.73
CA ILE A 190 -0.22 -25.47 -4.59
C ILE A 190 0.71 -24.27 -4.40
N GLU A 191 0.43 -23.19 -5.13
CA GLU A 191 1.16 -21.92 -5.09
C GLU A 191 1.07 -21.29 -3.69
N ASP A 192 -0.15 -21.21 -3.15
CA ASP A 192 -0.37 -20.68 -1.79
C ASP A 192 0.27 -21.58 -0.73
N ALA A 193 0.17 -22.91 -0.88
CA ALA A 193 0.81 -23.85 0.03
C ALA A 193 2.33 -23.70 0.04
N GLN A 194 2.96 -23.44 -1.13
CA GLN A 194 4.39 -23.13 -1.22
C GLN A 194 4.73 -21.81 -0.51
N ILE A 195 3.93 -20.76 -0.70
CA ILE A 195 4.10 -19.48 -0.01
C ILE A 195 4.01 -19.69 1.50
N ILE A 196 2.98 -20.39 1.99
CA ILE A 196 2.83 -20.71 3.43
C ILE A 196 4.04 -21.49 3.94
N SER A 197 4.56 -22.45 3.16
CA SER A 197 5.72 -23.27 3.55
C SER A 197 7.01 -22.47 3.73
N SER A 198 7.13 -21.32 3.04
CA SER A 198 8.32 -20.47 3.09
C SER A 198 8.39 -19.59 4.34
N THR A 199 7.30 -19.47 5.09
CA THR A 199 7.19 -18.49 6.19
C THR A 199 7.95 -18.90 7.46
N CYS A 200 7.72 -20.12 7.97
CA CYS A 200 8.37 -20.62 9.19
C CYS A 200 8.46 -22.15 9.21
N LYS A 201 9.32 -22.70 10.08
CA LYS A 201 9.54 -24.16 10.19
C LYS A 201 8.24 -24.94 10.43
N ARG A 202 7.35 -24.44 11.28
CA ARG A 202 6.09 -25.12 11.61
C ARG A 202 5.16 -25.21 10.40
N LEU A 203 4.95 -24.08 9.71
CA LEU A 203 4.10 -24.03 8.52
C LEU A 203 4.73 -24.80 7.35
N ARG A 204 6.07 -24.79 7.24
CA ARG A 204 6.81 -25.64 6.29
C ARG A 204 6.49 -27.11 6.44
N THR A 205 6.55 -27.64 7.67
CA THR A 205 6.27 -29.07 7.93
C THR A 205 4.86 -29.47 7.49
N ILE A 206 3.87 -28.60 7.73
CA ILE A 206 2.47 -28.86 7.38
C ILE A 206 2.28 -28.79 5.86
N SER A 207 2.75 -27.71 5.24
CA SER A 207 2.62 -27.47 3.80
C SER A 207 3.36 -28.50 2.94
N GLN A 208 4.54 -28.94 3.35
CA GLN A 208 5.31 -29.92 2.58
C GLN A 208 4.53 -31.24 2.41
N ARG A 209 3.88 -31.74 3.47
CA ARG A 209 3.06 -32.96 3.39
C ARG A 209 1.99 -32.83 2.31
N HIS A 210 1.31 -31.69 2.26
CA HIS A 210 0.25 -31.44 1.29
C HIS A 210 0.79 -31.29 -0.15
N ILE A 211 1.87 -30.52 -0.33
CA ILE A 211 2.52 -30.32 -1.65
C ILE A 211 2.98 -31.66 -2.25
N PHE A 212 3.54 -32.56 -1.44
CA PHE A 212 3.94 -33.89 -1.91
C PHE A 212 2.74 -34.75 -2.32
N ILE A 213 1.66 -34.76 -1.54
CA ILE A 213 0.45 -35.56 -1.82
C ILE A 213 -0.19 -35.14 -3.15
N ILE A 214 -0.38 -33.84 -3.38
CA ILE A 214 -1.00 -33.38 -4.65
C ILE A 214 -0.11 -33.73 -5.85
N ARG A 215 1.21 -33.55 -5.74
CA ARG A 215 2.14 -33.90 -6.83
C ARG A 215 2.10 -35.39 -7.17
N SER A 216 1.94 -36.26 -6.19
CA SER A 216 1.82 -37.71 -6.44
C SER A 216 0.51 -38.14 -7.09
N ILE A 217 -0.56 -37.34 -6.99
CA ILE A 217 -1.88 -37.65 -7.58
C ILE A 217 -1.98 -37.13 -9.02
N ALA A 218 -1.21 -36.09 -9.37
CA ALA A 218 -1.15 -35.51 -10.71
C ALA A 218 -0.10 -36.15 -11.64
N SER A 219 0.59 -37.20 -11.17
CA SER A 219 1.57 -38.00 -11.92
C SER A 219 0.92 -39.29 -12.43
#